data_AF-A0A1J3K1Z3-F1
#
_entry.id   AF-A0A1J3K1Z3-F1
#
_cell.length_a   1.000
_cell.length_b   1.000
_cell.length_c   1.000
_cell.angle_alpha   90.00
_cell.angle_beta   90.00
_cell.angle_gamma   90.00
#
_symmetry.space_group_name_H-M   'P 1'
#
loop_
_entity.id
_entity.type
_entity.pdbx_description
1 polymer ?
#
loop_
_entity_poly.entity_id
_entity_poly.type
_entity_poly.pdbx_seq_one_letter_code
_entity_poly.pdbx_strand_id
1 'polypeptide(L)'
;LYDKKEEKEWQTQLEKLKNTQPSNLQNVLALSFGSLDDEEKKVFLDIACLFLRMEITKEDIVDVLKGCGLNAEAALSVLRQKSLVKILEDDKLWMHDQIRDMGRQMVLKESLE
;
A
#
# COMPACT_ATOMS: atom_id res chain seq x y z
N LEU A 1 6.22 -29.42 -23.71
CA LEU A 1 6.25 -28.26 -24.66
C LEU A 1 4.93 -27.48 -24.67
N TYR A 2 3.83 -28.03 -24.13
CA TYR A 2 2.54 -27.34 -24.06
C TYR A 2 2.46 -26.31 -22.91
N ASP A 3 3.13 -26.55 -21.77
CA ASP A 3 3.08 -25.66 -20.59
C ASP A 3 3.71 -24.28 -20.80
N LYS A 4 4.78 -24.18 -21.61
CA LYS A 4 5.50 -22.90 -21.84
C LYS A 4 4.69 -21.88 -22.65
N LYS A 5 3.73 -22.34 -23.46
CA LYS A 5 2.88 -21.46 -24.26
C LYS A 5 1.79 -20.83 -23.38
N GLU A 6 1.26 -21.62 -22.46
CA GLU A 6 0.28 -21.18 -21.47
C GLU A 6 0.90 -20.19 -20.48
N GLU A 7 2.12 -20.44 -19.97
CA GLU A 7 2.82 -19.52 -19.07
C GLU A 7 3.01 -18.12 -19.67
N LYS A 8 3.42 -18.03 -20.94
CA LYS A 8 3.56 -16.74 -21.65
C LYS A 8 2.23 -16.04 -21.86
N GLU A 9 1.17 -16.80 -22.11
CA GLU A 9 -0.18 -16.26 -22.27
C GLU A 9 -0.70 -15.69 -20.95
N TRP A 10 -0.51 -16.41 -19.84
CA TRP A 10 -0.81 -15.94 -18.49
C TRP A 10 -0.01 -14.70 -18.10
N GLN A 11 1.30 -14.64 -18.41
CA GLN A 11 2.12 -13.44 -18.21
C GLN A 11 1.60 -12.25 -19.01
N THR A 12 1.19 -12.46 -20.27
CA THR A 12 0.65 -11.40 -21.12
C THR A 12 -0.69 -10.89 -20.61
N GLN A 13 -1.58 -11.79 -20.15
CA GLN A 13 -2.86 -11.41 -19.55
C GLN A 13 -2.67 -10.68 -18.22
N LEU A 14 -1.70 -11.10 -17.41
CA LEU A 14 -1.33 -10.43 -16.16
C LEU A 14 -0.82 -9.00 -16.42
N GLU A 15 0.07 -8.83 -17.41
CA GLU A 15 0.57 -7.50 -17.80
C GLU A 15 -0.54 -6.62 -18.38
N LYS A 16 -1.48 -7.18 -19.16
CA LYS A 16 -2.69 -6.45 -19.56
C LYS A 16 -3.50 -6.03 -18.35
N LEU A 17 -3.81 -6.91 -17.41
CA LEU A 17 -4.59 -6.57 -16.22
C LEU A 17 -3.94 -5.49 -15.36
N LYS A 18 -2.61 -5.54 -15.15
CA LYS A 18 -1.85 -4.48 -14.47
C LYS A 18 -2.00 -3.14 -15.17
N ASN A 19 -1.98 -3.12 -16.51
CA ASN A 19 -2.11 -1.91 -17.32
C ASN A 19 -3.57 -1.44 -17.50
N THR A 20 -4.55 -2.33 -17.34
CA THR A 20 -5.99 -2.06 -17.57
C THR A 20 -6.74 -1.78 -16.28
N GLN A 21 -6.06 -1.72 -15.12
CA GLN A 21 -6.72 -1.42 -13.86
C GLN A 21 -7.47 -0.09 -14.02
N PRO A 22 -8.80 -0.07 -13.84
CA PRO A 22 -9.62 1.04 -14.30
C PRO A 22 -9.12 2.33 -13.68
N SER A 23 -8.73 3.28 -14.53
CA SER A 23 -8.25 4.61 -14.13
C SER A 23 -9.11 5.24 -13.04
N ASN A 24 -10.41 4.99 -13.09
CA ASN A 24 -11.39 5.41 -12.09
C ASN A 24 -11.06 4.95 -10.66
N LEU A 25 -10.63 3.70 -10.47
CA LEU A 25 -10.35 3.15 -9.15
C LEU A 25 -9.04 3.71 -8.58
N GLN A 26 -7.99 3.77 -9.41
CA GLN A 26 -6.73 4.40 -9.01
C GLN A 26 -6.92 5.88 -8.68
N ASN A 27 -7.78 6.59 -9.41
CA ASN A 27 -8.13 7.97 -9.11
C ASN A 27 -8.85 8.11 -7.75
N VAL A 28 -9.77 7.22 -7.42
CA VAL A 28 -10.47 7.23 -6.11
C VAL A 28 -9.52 6.93 -4.97
N LEU A 29 -8.61 5.97 -5.15
CA LEU A 29 -7.57 5.67 -4.16
C LEU A 29 -6.61 6.86 -3.99
N ALA A 30 -6.22 7.51 -5.10
CA ALA A 30 -5.37 8.70 -5.08
C ALA A 30 -6.05 9.90 -4.40
N LEU A 31 -7.37 10.06 -4.53
CA LEU A 31 -8.13 11.08 -3.77
C LEU A 31 -8.09 10.81 -2.27
N SER A 32 -8.23 9.54 -1.86
CA SER A 32 -8.16 9.15 -0.45
C SER A 32 -6.77 9.45 0.13
N PHE A 33 -5.71 9.15 -0.62
CA PHE A 33 -4.33 9.52 -0.28
C PHE A 33 -4.09 11.04 -0.28
N GLY A 34 -4.61 11.77 -1.28
CA GLY A 34 -4.45 13.22 -1.37
C GLY A 34 -5.09 13.98 -0.20
N SER A 35 -6.09 13.39 0.44
CA SER A 35 -6.74 13.92 1.64
C SER A 35 -5.97 13.70 2.94
N LEU A 36 -4.84 12.99 2.90
CA LEU A 36 -3.96 12.78 4.04
C LEU A 36 -3.02 13.98 4.23
N ASP A 37 -2.67 14.29 5.47
CA ASP A 37 -1.60 15.23 5.78
C ASP A 37 -0.20 14.62 5.49
N ASP A 38 0.84 15.43 5.60
CA ASP A 38 2.20 15.00 5.25
C ASP A 38 2.75 13.90 6.16
N GLU A 39 2.30 13.82 7.41
CA GLU A 39 2.73 12.78 8.35
C GLU A 39 2.00 11.47 8.07
N GLU A 40 0.69 11.55 7.88
CA GLU A 40 -0.17 10.42 7.50
C GLU A 40 0.28 9.81 6.16
N LYS A 41 0.68 10.64 5.19
CA LYS A 41 1.25 10.17 3.91
C LYS A 41 2.53 9.38 4.11
N LYS A 42 3.46 9.86 4.95
CA LYS A 42 4.70 9.12 5.25
C LYS A 42 4.41 7.76 5.85
N VAL A 43 3.54 7.72 6.87
CA VAL A 43 3.13 6.46 7.51
C VAL A 43 2.47 5.51 6.51
N PHE A 44 1.58 6.01 5.65
CA PHE A 44 0.95 5.22 4.60
C PHE A 44 1.99 4.59 3.65
N LEU A 45 2.96 5.37 3.19
CA LEU A 45 3.98 4.92 2.25
C LEU A 45 4.93 3.90 2.89
N ASP A 46 5.32 4.10 4.15
CA ASP A 46 6.15 3.15 4.90
C ASP A 46 5.44 1.80 5.06
N ILE A 47 4.13 1.81 5.34
CA ILE A 47 3.31 0.59 5.39
C ILE A 47 3.25 -0.08 4.02
N ALA A 48 2.94 0.67 2.96
CA ALA A 48 2.78 0.13 1.60
C ALA A 48 4.10 -0.50 1.07
N CYS A 49 5.24 0.10 1.41
CA CYS A 49 6.55 -0.28 0.91
C CYS A 49 7.22 -1.36 1.77
N LEU A 50 7.22 -1.19 3.10
CA LEU A 50 8.10 -1.92 4.00
C LEU A 50 7.32 -2.90 4.88
N PHE A 51 6.40 -2.39 5.71
CA PHE A 51 5.86 -3.16 6.84
C PHE A 51 4.98 -4.35 6.43
N LEU A 52 4.28 -4.27 5.29
CA LEU A 52 3.47 -5.41 4.80
C LEU A 52 4.29 -6.63 4.37
N ARG A 53 5.62 -6.51 4.27
CA ARG A 53 6.54 -7.63 3.96
C ARG A 53 7.20 -8.20 5.22
N MET A 54 7.01 -7.56 6.36
CA MET A 54 7.60 -7.94 7.63
C MET A 54 6.46 -8.56 8.46
N GLU A 55 6.67 -9.73 9.05
CA GLU A 55 5.69 -10.29 9.99
C GLU A 55 5.74 -9.47 11.30
N ILE A 56 5.10 -8.29 11.27
CA ILE A 56 5.22 -7.25 12.29
C ILE A 56 3.82 -6.88 12.82
N THR A 57 3.71 -6.66 14.13
CA THR A 57 2.44 -6.26 14.77
C THR A 57 2.17 -4.77 14.60
N LYS A 58 0.96 -4.33 14.90
CA LYS A 58 0.63 -2.90 14.96
C LYS A 58 1.54 -2.14 15.94
N GLU A 59 1.81 -2.71 17.11
CA GLU A 59 2.59 -2.10 18.18
C GLU A 59 4.05 -1.93 17.75
N ASP A 60 4.60 -2.92 17.07
CA ASP A 60 5.96 -2.83 16.51
C ASP A 60 6.07 -1.70 15.46
N ILE A 61 5.07 -1.56 14.58
CA ILE A 61 5.00 -0.47 13.59
C ILE A 61 4.96 0.89 14.30
N VAL A 62 4.12 1.00 15.33
CA VAL A 62 3.99 2.19 16.15
C VAL A 62 5.32 2.57 16.78
N ASP A 63 6.01 1.62 17.41
CA ASP A 63 7.27 1.87 18.09
C ASP A 63 8.38 2.32 17.12
N VAL A 64 8.47 1.69 15.95
CA VAL A 64 9.42 2.08 14.90
C VAL A 64 9.16 3.51 14.42
N LEU A 65 7.91 3.82 14.07
CA LEU A 65 7.54 5.13 13.53
C LEU A 65 7.64 6.23 14.59
N LYS A 66 7.35 5.92 15.86
CA LYS A 66 7.58 6.81 17.00
C LYS A 66 9.07 7.11 17.19
N GLY A 67 9.94 6.11 16.97
CA GLY A 67 11.39 6.30 16.91
C GLY A 67 11.83 7.25 15.79
N CYS A 68 11.05 7.36 14.71
CA CYS A 68 11.24 8.31 13.61
C CYS A 68 10.62 9.71 13.88
N GLY A 69 10.02 9.92 15.06
CA GLY A 69 9.37 11.19 15.43
C GLY A 69 7.98 11.39 14.83
N LEU A 70 7.34 10.33 14.33
CA LEU A 70 5.99 10.36 13.75
C LEU A 70 4.95 9.95 14.80
N ASN A 71 3.76 10.55 14.78
CA ASN A 71 2.62 10.13 15.61
C ASN A 71 1.87 8.96 14.95
N ALA A 72 2.48 7.79 15.05
CA ALA A 72 2.01 6.58 14.39
C ALA A 72 0.59 6.18 14.79
N GLU A 73 0.21 6.26 16.08
CA GLU A 73 -1.16 5.94 16.50
C GLU A 73 -2.21 6.86 15.87
N ALA A 74 -1.95 8.16 15.83
CA ALA A 74 -2.87 9.12 15.22
C ALA A 74 -3.01 8.85 13.72
N ALA A 75 -1.89 8.70 13.01
CA ALA A 75 -1.88 8.40 11.59
C ALA A 75 -2.59 7.07 11.28
N LEU A 76 -2.30 6.00 12.01
CA LEU A 76 -2.96 4.70 11.84
C LEU A 76 -4.48 4.76 12.08
N SER A 77 -4.92 5.56 13.06
CA SER A 77 -6.34 5.80 13.30
C SER A 77 -7.01 6.43 12.07
N VAL A 78 -6.39 7.45 11.47
CA VAL A 78 -6.92 8.12 10.26
C VAL A 78 -6.91 7.18 9.05
N LEU A 79 -5.82 6.46 8.82
CA LEU A 79 -5.72 5.49 7.73
C LEU A 79 -6.80 4.40 7.85
N ARG A 80 -7.10 3.94 9.08
CA ARG A 80 -8.19 2.99 9.33
C ARG A 80 -9.57 3.61 9.08
N GLN A 81 -9.81 4.84 9.51
CA GLN A 81 -11.08 5.53 9.26
C GLN A 81 -11.34 5.73 7.75
N LYS A 82 -10.28 5.98 6.98
CA LYS A 82 -10.33 6.10 5.51
C LYS A 82 -10.29 4.75 4.78
N SER A 83 -10.35 3.63 5.51
CA SER A 83 -10.29 2.27 4.95
C SER A 83 -9.04 1.99 4.09
N LEU A 84 -7.94 2.70 4.37
CA LEU A 84 -6.65 2.51 3.69
C LEU A 84 -5.84 1.36 4.30
N VAL A 85 -6.10 1.05 5.58
CA VAL A 85 -5.52 -0.08 6.30
C VAL A 85 -6.58 -0.78 7.15
N LYS A 86 -6.34 -2.04 7.46
CA LYS A 86 -7.13 -2.86 8.38
C LYS A 86 -6.20 -3.49 9.40
N ILE A 87 -6.64 -3.57 10.65
CA ILE A 87 -5.98 -4.38 11.68
C ILE A 87 -6.74 -5.70 11.74
N LEU A 88 -6.03 -6.81 11.63
CA LEU A 88 -6.57 -8.16 11.68
C LEU A 88 -6.73 -8.63 13.13
N GLU A 89 -7.35 -9.79 13.31
CA GLU A 89 -7.61 -10.37 14.65
C GLU A 89 -6.31 -10.76 15.39
N ASP A 90 -5.22 -11.00 14.67
CA ASP A 90 -3.89 -11.30 15.21
C ASP A 90 -3.00 -10.05 15.39
N ASP A 91 -3.62 -8.86 15.45
CA ASP A 91 -2.97 -7.55 15.56
C ASP A 91 -2.00 -7.20 14.42
N LYS A 92 -2.09 -7.95 13.31
CA LYS A 92 -1.33 -7.64 12.09
C LYS A 92 -2.03 -6.60 11.26
N LEU A 93 -1.22 -5.75 10.66
CA LEU A 93 -1.70 -4.73 9.76
C LEU A 93 -1.83 -5.31 8.34
N TRP A 94 -2.98 -5.07 7.73
CA TRP A 94 -3.32 -5.49 6.38
C TRP A 94 -3.69 -4.27 5.53
N MET A 95 -3.19 -4.24 4.31
CA MET A 95 -3.53 -3.25 3.30
C MET A 95 -3.92 -4.00 2.03
N HIS A 96 -5.02 -3.56 1.41
CA HIS A 96 -5.48 -4.15 0.16
C HIS A 96 -4.38 -4.01 -0.91
N ASP A 97 -4.19 -5.05 -1.71
CA ASP A 97 -3.14 -5.10 -2.76
C ASP A 97 -3.17 -3.89 -3.71
N GLN A 98 -4.35 -3.45 -4.16
CA GLN A 98 -4.52 -2.26 -5.00
C GLN A 98 -4.05 -0.96 -4.33
N ILE A 99 -4.32 -0.81 -3.03
CA ILE A 99 -3.91 0.37 -2.23
C ILE A 99 -2.39 0.35 -2.05
N ARG A 100 -1.85 -0.82 -1.72
CA ARG A 100 -0.41 -1.04 -1.57
C ARG A 100 0.34 -0.77 -2.87
N ASP A 101 -0.17 -1.29 -3.98
CA ASP A 101 0.46 -1.17 -5.29
C ASP A 101 0.36 0.28 -5.79
N MET A 102 -0.73 1.00 -5.49
CA MET A 102 -0.81 2.45 -5.69
C MET A 102 0.28 3.18 -4.88
N GLY A 103 0.38 2.94 -3.58
CA GLY A 103 1.40 3.60 -2.74
C GLY A 103 2.82 3.36 -3.26
N ARG A 104 3.13 2.14 -3.68
CA ARG A 104 4.43 1.81 -4.31
C ARG A 104 4.67 2.55 -5.62
N GLN A 105 3.63 2.69 -6.46
CA GLN A 105 3.74 3.47 -7.69
C GLN A 105 3.99 4.96 -7.41
N MET A 106 3.47 5.51 -6.31
CA MET A 106 3.70 6.91 -5.94
C MET A 106 5.17 7.16 -5.57
N VAL A 107 5.76 6.31 -4.73
CA VAL A 107 7.19 6.40 -4.37
C VAL A 107 8.09 6.28 -5.62
N LEU A 108 7.74 5.39 -6.54
CA LEU A 108 8.49 5.25 -7.80
C LEU A 108 8.41 6.50 -8.67
N LYS A 109 7.27 7.19 -8.71
CA LYS A 109 7.13 8.45 -9.47
C LYS A 109 7.95 9.58 -8.84
N GLU A 110 7.92 9.71 -7.52
CA GLU A 110 8.75 10.69 -6.80
C GLU A 110 10.26 10.46 -6.98
N SER A 111 10.69 9.22 -7.20
CA SER A 111 12.10 8.87 -7.40
C SER A 111 12.63 9.11 -8.82
N LEU A 112 11.73 9.40 -9.78
CA LEU A 112 12.06 9.66 -11.19
C LEU A 112 12.07 11.15 -11.54
N GLU A 113 11.75 12.01 -10.57
CA GLU A 113 11.82 13.48 -10.62
C GLU A 113 13.13 13.99 -10.00
#